data_AF-A0A819KNR2-F1
#
_entry.id   AF-A0A819KNR2-F1
#
_cell.length_a   1.000
_cell.length_b   1.000
_cell.length_c   1.000
_cell.angle_alpha   90.00
_cell.angle_beta   90.00
_cell.angle_gamma   90.00
#
_symmetry.space_group_name_H-M   'P 1'
#
loop_
_entity.id
_entity.type
_entity.pdbx_description
1 polymer ?
#
loop_
_entity_poly.entity_id
_entity_poly.type
_entity_poly.pdbx_seq_one_letter_code
_entity_poly.pdbx_strand_id
1 'polypeptide(L)'
;MYNSSAIYLRFADKASLTVCANVFTRVTRLDCHEGYIECVPMSLESDQFRSCLLDFWSSYAYQALMALGYRIKHRMTEQTSQKMDIDSKSSQTEQYPNHLCYLKLMAIYFQAQQNRFFDINQEYDRVKPMSPSTVLDQWIYVPRIYLTPYCIYPQPIKPTRGNRILRQKEQFGPYEHFCRVMIRDVDLGTARAAFIKTNEEWIKNLIIAEDPIYVGNRHFWFLLCSNSQLKDRSFWFHAPYLGRTAVHIRRWMGDFSRETCIGTCIARMALTLTGTTPSIT
;
A
#
# COMPACT_ATOMS: atom_id res chain seq x y z
N MET A 1 -29.67 -11.31 27.05
CA MET A 1 -28.82 -11.16 25.86
C MET A 1 -27.38 -11.10 26.32
N TYR A 2 -26.60 -12.17 26.15
CA TYR A 2 -25.18 -12.16 26.50
C TYR A 2 -24.41 -11.42 25.40
N ASN A 3 -23.71 -10.34 25.76
CA ASN A 3 -22.75 -9.65 24.89
C ASN A 3 -21.52 -10.55 24.72
N SER A 4 -21.49 -11.39 23.69
CA SER A 4 -20.31 -12.16 23.34
C SER A 4 -19.37 -11.33 22.46
N SER A 5 -18.22 -10.94 23.01
CA SER A 5 -17.10 -10.37 22.25
C SER A 5 -16.32 -11.51 21.59
N ALA A 6 -16.24 -11.54 20.27
CA ALA A 6 -15.45 -12.53 19.53
C ALA A 6 -14.16 -11.90 18.97
N ILE A 7 -13.04 -12.59 19.12
CA ILE A 7 -11.76 -12.24 18.50
C ILE A 7 -11.54 -13.18 17.32
N TYR A 8 -11.51 -12.63 16.11
CA TYR A 8 -11.23 -13.39 14.89
C TYR A 8 -9.75 -13.24 14.54
N LEU A 9 -9.03 -14.36 14.47
CA LEU A 9 -7.62 -14.41 14.11
C LEU A 9 -7.46 -15.12 12.77
N ARG A 10 -6.66 -14.53 11.89
CA ARG A 10 -6.46 -15.00 10.52
C ARG A 10 -5.03 -15.53 10.36
N PHE A 11 -4.92 -16.73 9.81
CA PHE A 11 -3.63 -17.39 9.58
C PHE A 11 -3.45 -17.66 8.09
N ALA A 12 -2.21 -17.54 7.60
CA ALA A 12 -1.89 -17.76 6.19
C ALA A 12 -1.96 -19.25 5.80
N ASP A 13 -1.69 -20.14 6.75
CA ASP A 13 -1.63 -21.59 6.54
C ASP A 13 -1.99 -22.37 7.81
N LYS A 14 -2.19 -23.69 7.67
CA LYS A 14 -2.60 -24.61 8.74
C LYS A 14 -1.52 -24.81 9.81
N ALA A 15 -0.24 -24.70 9.46
CA ALA A 15 0.85 -24.81 10.43
C ALA A 15 0.89 -23.58 11.34
N SER A 16 0.73 -22.37 10.78
CA SER A 16 0.58 -21.11 11.53
C SER A 16 -0.60 -21.15 12.51
N LEU A 17 -1.74 -21.70 12.10
CA LEU A 17 -2.89 -21.95 12.98
C LEU A 17 -2.53 -22.90 14.13
N THR A 18 -1.82 -23.99 13.84
CA THR A 18 -1.45 -24.99 14.85
C THR A 18 -0.51 -24.40 15.91
N VAL A 19 0.44 -23.57 15.49
CA VAL A 19 1.34 -22.84 16.40
C VAL A 19 0.54 -21.89 17.29
N CYS A 20 -0.38 -21.11 16.72
CA CYS A 20 -1.20 -20.19 17.51
C CYS A 20 -2.17 -20.92 18.45
N ALA A 21 -2.81 -22.00 18.01
CA ALA A 21 -3.65 -22.83 18.88
C ALA A 21 -2.86 -23.34 20.09
N ASN A 22 -1.61 -23.77 19.88
CA ASN A 22 -0.71 -24.17 20.96
C ASN A 22 -0.28 -23.02 21.89
N VAL A 23 -0.22 -21.79 21.39
CA VAL A 23 0.00 -20.60 22.23
C VAL A 23 -1.24 -20.33 23.06
N PHE A 24 -2.43 -20.30 22.45
CA PHE A 24 -3.70 -20.05 23.14
C PHE A 24 -3.99 -21.06 24.23
N THR A 25 -3.67 -22.35 24.04
CA THR A 25 -3.81 -23.37 25.10
C THR A 25 -2.83 -23.21 26.24
N ARG A 26 -1.73 -22.46 26.05
CA ARG A 26 -0.73 -22.17 27.08
C ARG A 26 -0.93 -20.81 27.76
N VAL A 27 -1.78 -19.93 27.22
CA VAL A 27 -2.11 -18.66 27.86
C VAL A 27 -3.13 -18.89 28.97
N THR A 28 -2.70 -18.71 30.22
CA THR A 28 -3.52 -18.96 31.42
C THR A 28 -4.52 -17.85 31.76
N ARG A 29 -4.54 -16.75 30.99
CA ARG A 29 -5.39 -15.57 31.23
C ARG A 29 -5.97 -15.00 29.94
N LEU A 30 -6.86 -15.76 29.31
CA LEU A 30 -7.83 -15.18 28.39
C LEU A 30 -9.19 -15.26 29.08
N ASP A 31 -9.68 -14.11 29.56
CA ASP A 31 -11.03 -13.97 30.12
C ASP A 31 -12.05 -13.99 28.96
N CYS A 32 -12.22 -15.15 28.32
CA CYS A 32 -13.28 -15.39 27.34
C CYS A 32 -14.21 -16.50 27.84
N HIS A 33 -15.52 -16.29 27.69
CA HIS A 33 -16.53 -17.25 28.13
C HIS A 33 -16.59 -18.49 27.24
N GLU A 34 -16.37 -18.33 25.92
CA GLU A 34 -16.31 -19.41 24.94
C GLU A 34 -15.35 -19.03 23.82
N GLY A 35 -14.56 -20.00 23.32
CA GLY A 35 -13.64 -19.82 22.21
C GLY A 35 -13.97 -20.79 21.08
N TYR A 36 -14.25 -20.27 19.89
CA TYR A 36 -14.51 -21.08 18.70
C TYR A 36 -13.41 -20.84 17.67
N ILE A 37 -12.80 -21.91 17.18
CA ILE A 37 -11.80 -21.86 16.10
C ILE A 37 -12.43 -22.50 14.88
N GLU A 38 -12.95 -21.65 13.97
CA GLU A 38 -13.48 -22.10 12.69
C GLU A 38 -12.40 -21.98 11.61
N CYS A 39 -12.11 -23.09 10.94
CA CYS A 39 -11.15 -23.14 9.85
C CYS A 39 -11.91 -23.12 8.52
N VAL A 40 -12.15 -21.93 7.98
CA VAL A 40 -12.74 -21.78 6.64
C VAL A 40 -11.63 -21.82 5.59
N PRO A 41 -11.67 -22.72 4.60
CA PRO A 41 -10.75 -22.68 3.46
C PRO A 41 -10.87 -21.32 2.77
N MET A 42 -9.81 -20.53 2.78
CA MET A 42 -9.80 -19.26 2.07
C MET A 42 -9.73 -19.53 0.58
N SER A 43 -10.75 -19.10 -0.17
CA SER A 43 -10.50 -18.67 -1.54
C SER A 43 -9.69 -17.38 -1.45
N LEU A 44 -8.39 -17.45 -1.74
CA LEU A 44 -7.54 -16.27 -1.96
C LEU A 44 -8.09 -15.35 -3.07
N GLU A 45 -9.04 -15.86 -3.83
CA GLU A 45 -9.56 -15.28 -5.06
C GLU A 45 -10.39 -14.00 -4.82
N SER A 46 -11.14 -13.83 -3.73
CA SER A 46 -12.17 -12.77 -3.70
C SER A 46 -11.63 -11.32 -3.68
N ASP A 47 -10.52 -11.05 -2.99
CA ASP A 47 -9.98 -9.69 -2.84
C ASP A 47 -8.99 -9.32 -3.94
N GLN A 48 -8.12 -10.26 -4.33
CA GLN A 48 -7.16 -10.04 -5.41
C GLN A 48 -7.89 -9.91 -6.76
N PHE A 49 -8.92 -10.73 -7.00
CA PHE A 49 -9.68 -10.69 -8.27
C PHE A 49 -10.42 -9.36 -8.47
N ARG A 50 -10.96 -8.75 -7.39
CA ARG A 50 -11.62 -7.43 -7.49
C ARG A 50 -10.64 -6.30 -7.77
N SER A 51 -9.41 -6.37 -7.26
CA SER A 51 -8.39 -5.35 -7.57
C SER A 51 -8.05 -5.26 -9.06
N CYS A 52 -8.29 -6.33 -9.84
CA CYS A 52 -8.09 -6.35 -11.29
C CYS A 52 -9.20 -5.67 -12.10
N LEU A 53 -10.40 -5.47 -11.54
CA LEU A 53 -11.52 -4.84 -12.26
C LEU A 53 -11.49 -3.31 -12.20
N LEU A 54 -10.86 -2.77 -11.16
CA LEU A 54 -10.73 -1.33 -10.93
C LEU A 54 -9.49 -0.77 -11.63
N ASP A 55 -9.57 0.48 -12.08
CA ASP A 55 -8.38 1.24 -12.48
C ASP A 55 -7.42 1.41 -11.29
N PHE A 56 -6.21 1.89 -11.55
CA PHE A 56 -5.18 1.99 -10.50
C PHE A 56 -5.61 2.85 -9.31
N TRP A 57 -6.19 4.03 -9.53
CA TRP A 57 -6.53 4.97 -8.46
C TRP A 57 -7.73 4.48 -7.66
N SER A 58 -8.75 3.95 -8.32
CA SER A 58 -9.89 3.31 -7.66
C SER A 58 -9.44 2.10 -6.84
N SER A 59 -8.59 1.25 -7.39
CA SER A 59 -8.04 0.07 -6.72
C SER A 59 -7.16 0.45 -5.51
N TYR A 60 -6.33 1.50 -5.65
CA TYR A 60 -5.53 2.05 -4.57
C TYR A 60 -6.40 2.54 -3.40
N ALA A 61 -7.50 3.25 -3.70
CA ALA A 61 -8.41 3.74 -2.68
C ALA A 61 -9.24 2.64 -2.05
N TYR A 62 -9.68 1.67 -2.84
CA TYR A 62 -10.35 0.47 -2.37
C TYR A 62 -9.47 -0.32 -1.39
N GLN A 63 -8.18 -0.50 -1.71
CA GLN A 63 -7.24 -1.15 -0.80
C GLN A 63 -7.08 -0.38 0.53
N ALA A 64 -7.06 0.96 0.50
CA ALA A 64 -7.05 1.76 1.73
C ALA A 64 -8.30 1.51 2.60
N LEU A 65 -9.46 1.41 1.95
CA LEU A 65 -10.73 1.13 2.61
C LEU A 65 -10.77 -0.28 3.20
N MET A 66 -10.29 -1.29 2.47
CA MET A 66 -10.19 -2.67 2.96
C MET A 66 -9.20 -2.79 4.12
N ALA A 67 -8.16 -1.95 4.16
CA ALA A 67 -7.19 -1.91 5.24
C ALA A 67 -7.80 -1.44 6.59
N LEU A 68 -9.01 -0.85 6.60
CA LEU A 68 -9.77 -0.60 7.83
C LEU A 68 -10.35 -1.89 8.46
N GLY A 69 -10.16 -3.04 7.81
CA GLY A 69 -10.45 -4.36 8.33
C GLY A 69 -11.95 -4.71 8.31
N TYR A 70 -12.37 -5.51 9.29
CA TYR A 70 -13.70 -6.13 9.35
C TYR A 70 -14.86 -5.15 9.25
N ARG A 71 -14.65 -3.91 9.73
CA ARG A 71 -15.66 -2.83 9.74
C ARG A 71 -16.20 -2.53 8.34
N ILE A 72 -15.35 -2.64 7.33
CA ILE A 72 -15.73 -2.42 5.94
C ILE A 72 -15.84 -3.76 5.21
N LYS A 73 -14.80 -4.59 5.31
CA LYS A 73 -14.65 -5.79 4.46
C LYS A 73 -15.83 -6.77 4.56
N HIS A 74 -16.35 -7.03 5.76
CA HIS A 74 -17.44 -7.99 5.94
C HIS A 74 -18.82 -7.38 5.68
N ARG A 75 -18.94 -6.05 5.72
CA ARG A 75 -20.22 -5.38 5.56
C ARG A 75 -20.50 -5.02 4.11
N MET A 76 -19.48 -4.95 3.26
CA MET A 76 -19.64 -4.55 1.87
C MET A 76 -20.47 -5.57 1.09
N THR A 77 -21.60 -5.11 0.56
CA THR A 77 -22.49 -5.91 -0.28
C THR A 77 -22.03 -5.95 -1.73
N GLU A 78 -22.54 -6.92 -2.48
CA GLU A 78 -22.30 -7.02 -3.92
C GLU A 78 -22.82 -5.78 -4.66
N GLN A 79 -23.99 -5.26 -4.28
CA GLN A 79 -24.57 -4.05 -4.89
C GLN A 79 -23.65 -2.85 -4.74
N THR A 80 -23.11 -2.61 -3.54
CA THR A 80 -22.15 -1.52 -3.31
C THR A 80 -20.87 -1.72 -4.11
N SER A 81 -20.43 -2.97 -4.26
CA SER A 81 -19.26 -3.27 -5.07
C SER A 81 -19.49 -2.99 -6.57
N GLN A 82 -20.65 -3.37 -7.11
CA GLN A 82 -21.01 -3.06 -8.50
C GLN A 82 -21.08 -1.55 -8.75
N LYS A 83 -21.57 -0.77 -7.78
CA LYS A 83 -21.54 0.70 -7.86
C LYS A 83 -20.11 1.24 -7.91
N MET A 84 -19.19 0.69 -7.12
CA MET A 84 -17.76 1.04 -7.20
C MET A 84 -17.17 0.73 -8.57
N ASP A 85 -17.51 -0.41 -9.16
CA ASP A 85 -17.03 -0.80 -10.49
C ASP A 85 -17.54 0.17 -11.57
N ILE A 86 -18.80 0.60 -11.48
CA ILE A 86 -19.39 1.61 -12.38
C ILE A 86 -18.68 2.96 -12.21
N ASP A 87 -18.52 3.42 -10.96
CA ASP A 87 -17.85 4.69 -10.65
C ASP A 87 -16.38 4.66 -11.15
N SER A 88 -15.65 3.56 -10.99
CA SER A 88 -14.28 3.40 -11.49
C SER A 88 -14.22 3.47 -13.01
N LYS A 89 -15.11 2.78 -13.72
CA LYS A 89 -15.20 2.87 -15.19
C LYS A 89 -15.50 4.29 -15.67
N SER A 90 -16.36 5.01 -14.94
CA SER A 90 -16.70 6.39 -15.29
C SER A 90 -15.52 7.36 -15.10
N SER A 91 -14.63 7.09 -14.14
CA SER A 91 -13.44 7.90 -13.86
C SER A 91 -12.18 7.43 -14.60
N GLN A 92 -12.23 6.39 -15.42
CA GLN A 92 -11.03 5.75 -15.98
C GLN A 92 -10.16 6.69 -16.85
N THR A 93 -10.76 7.72 -17.45
CA THR A 93 -10.05 8.73 -18.24
C THR A 93 -9.47 9.86 -17.39
N GLU A 94 -9.89 9.97 -16.14
CA GLU A 94 -9.43 10.98 -15.19
C GLU A 94 -8.13 10.52 -14.52
N GLN A 95 -7.32 11.48 -14.11
CA GLN A 95 -6.10 11.22 -13.35
C GLN A 95 -6.18 11.94 -12.00
N TYR A 96 -5.46 11.44 -11.00
CA TYR A 96 -5.26 12.19 -9.77
C TYR A 96 -4.64 13.57 -10.11
N PRO A 97 -5.14 14.70 -9.54
CA PRO A 97 -6.02 14.81 -8.37
C PRO A 97 -7.53 14.83 -8.65
N ASN A 98 -7.95 14.76 -9.92
CA ASN A 98 -9.35 14.95 -10.31
C ASN A 98 -10.16 13.65 -10.36
N HIS A 99 -9.52 12.50 -10.16
CA HIS A 99 -10.15 11.18 -10.26
C HIS A 99 -11.31 11.01 -9.27
N LEU A 100 -12.56 11.07 -9.75
CA LEU A 100 -13.76 11.16 -8.90
C LEU A 100 -13.98 9.91 -8.03
N CYS A 101 -13.81 8.70 -8.57
CA CYS A 101 -13.97 7.47 -7.79
C CYS A 101 -12.98 7.40 -6.61
N TYR A 102 -11.69 7.66 -6.85
CA TYR A 102 -10.67 7.79 -5.80
C TYR A 102 -11.10 8.83 -4.74
N LEU A 103 -11.53 10.02 -5.14
CA LEU A 103 -11.93 11.08 -4.21
C LEU A 103 -13.14 10.68 -3.36
N LYS A 104 -14.11 9.96 -3.93
CA LYS A 104 -15.28 9.40 -3.23
C LYS A 104 -14.87 8.31 -2.23
N LEU A 105 -14.08 7.33 -2.67
CA LEU A 105 -13.62 6.24 -1.80
C LEU A 105 -12.76 6.75 -0.65
N MET A 106 -11.95 7.78 -0.88
CA MET A 106 -11.18 8.42 0.18
C MET A 106 -12.06 9.24 1.14
N ALA A 107 -13.13 9.89 0.67
CA ALA A 107 -14.13 10.50 1.56
C ALA A 107 -14.75 9.47 2.50
N ILE A 108 -15.16 8.31 1.94
CA ILE A 108 -15.70 7.18 2.69
C ILE A 108 -14.67 6.67 3.71
N TYR A 109 -13.40 6.51 3.29
CA TYR A 109 -12.31 6.09 4.17
C TYR A 109 -12.18 7.02 5.40
N PHE A 110 -12.13 8.34 5.20
CA PHE A 110 -12.00 9.28 6.31
C PHE A 110 -13.23 9.29 7.23
N GLN A 111 -14.44 9.20 6.67
CA GLN A 111 -15.66 9.12 7.47
C GLN A 111 -15.74 7.83 8.29
N ALA A 112 -15.35 6.70 7.69
CA ALA A 112 -15.30 5.41 8.37
C ALA A 112 -14.27 5.39 9.52
N GLN A 113 -13.17 6.13 9.39
CA GLN A 113 -12.21 6.29 10.48
C GLN A 113 -12.81 7.05 11.67
N GLN A 114 -13.62 8.07 11.41
CA GLN A 114 -14.21 8.91 12.46
C GLN A 114 -15.46 8.30 13.09
N ASN A 115 -16.30 7.58 12.33
CA ASN A 115 -17.54 7.01 12.82
C ASN A 115 -17.42 5.49 13.04
N ARG A 116 -17.40 5.05 14.30
CA ARG A 116 -17.31 3.63 14.68
C ARG A 116 -18.41 2.76 14.05
N PHE A 117 -19.61 3.30 13.88
CA PHE A 117 -20.80 2.60 13.38
C PHE A 117 -21.06 2.79 11.88
N PHE A 118 -20.06 3.27 11.13
CA PHE A 118 -20.16 3.47 9.69
C PHE A 118 -20.67 2.21 8.95
N ASP A 119 -21.70 2.37 8.13
CA ASP A 119 -22.22 1.36 7.22
C ASP A 119 -21.97 1.81 5.78
N ILE A 120 -21.03 1.14 5.13
CA ILE A 120 -20.62 1.47 3.77
C ILE A 120 -21.78 1.41 2.78
N ASN A 121 -22.73 0.49 2.94
CA ASN A 121 -23.77 0.30 1.93
C ASN A 121 -24.79 1.44 1.93
N GLN A 122 -25.06 2.01 3.11
CA GLN A 122 -25.96 3.15 3.27
C GLN A 122 -25.28 4.47 2.90
N GLU A 123 -24.00 4.60 3.27
CA GLU A 123 -23.26 5.84 3.09
C GLU A 123 -22.69 6.01 1.68
N TYR A 124 -22.49 4.94 0.91
CA TYR A 124 -21.88 5.01 -0.42
C TYR A 124 -22.57 6.01 -1.36
N ASP A 125 -23.91 6.06 -1.35
CA ASP A 125 -24.68 6.97 -2.21
C ASP A 125 -24.78 8.39 -1.63
N ARG A 126 -24.62 8.53 -0.31
CA ARG A 126 -24.74 9.82 0.41
C ARG A 126 -23.44 10.62 0.35
N VAL A 127 -22.31 9.92 0.40
CA VAL A 127 -20.99 10.54 0.43
C VAL A 127 -20.67 11.16 -0.93
N LYS A 128 -20.44 12.47 -0.91
CA LYS A 128 -19.93 13.20 -2.07
C LYS A 128 -18.41 13.01 -2.20
N PRO A 129 -17.87 13.01 -3.42
CA PRO A 129 -16.42 13.03 -3.63
C PRO A 129 -15.78 14.22 -2.89
N MET A 130 -14.58 14.00 -2.33
CA MET A 130 -13.79 15.11 -1.81
C MET A 130 -13.47 16.11 -2.92
N SER A 131 -13.24 17.37 -2.56
CA SER A 131 -12.70 18.35 -3.50
C SER A 131 -11.33 17.89 -4.01
N PRO A 132 -11.03 18.03 -5.31
CA PRO A 132 -9.71 17.77 -5.85
C PRO A 132 -8.64 18.55 -5.08
N SER A 133 -7.47 17.93 -4.89
CA SER A 133 -6.34 18.61 -4.26
C SER A 133 -5.86 19.76 -5.15
N THR A 134 -5.60 20.93 -4.55
CA THR A 134 -4.95 22.04 -5.26
C THR A 134 -3.61 21.56 -5.82
N VAL A 135 -3.46 21.67 -7.14
CA VAL A 135 -2.19 21.37 -7.81
C VAL A 135 -1.22 22.48 -7.47
N LEU A 136 -0.18 22.14 -6.73
CA LEU A 136 0.90 23.08 -6.40
C LEU A 136 1.98 22.98 -7.48
N ASP A 137 2.40 24.12 -8.01
CA ASP A 137 3.48 24.18 -9.00
C ASP A 137 4.75 23.48 -8.47
N GLN A 138 5.37 22.65 -9.32
CA GLN A 138 6.59 21.89 -9.03
C GLN A 138 6.44 20.76 -7.99
N TRP A 139 5.25 20.52 -7.47
CA TRP A 139 4.96 19.36 -6.62
C TRP A 139 4.44 18.19 -7.44
N ILE A 140 4.72 16.99 -6.96
CA ILE A 140 4.29 15.74 -7.57
C ILE A 140 3.51 14.91 -6.57
N TYR A 141 2.64 14.07 -7.10
CA TYR A 141 1.69 13.29 -6.33
C TYR A 141 1.94 11.81 -6.62
N VAL A 142 2.54 11.14 -5.65
CA VAL A 142 2.99 9.75 -5.80
C VAL A 142 2.28 8.88 -4.76
N PRO A 143 1.83 7.67 -5.15
CA PRO A 143 1.39 6.63 -4.23
C PRO A 143 2.35 6.42 -3.06
N ARG A 144 1.79 6.30 -1.85
CA ARG A 144 2.55 6.09 -0.63
C ARG A 144 1.86 5.06 0.24
N ILE A 145 2.55 4.01 0.66
CA ILE A 145 1.94 2.95 1.47
C ILE A 145 2.73 2.73 2.77
N TYR A 146 2.03 2.38 3.85
CA TYR A 146 2.67 1.64 4.93
C TYR A 146 2.60 0.15 4.62
N LEU A 147 3.70 -0.53 4.87
CA LEU A 147 3.84 -1.95 4.63
C LEU A 147 4.22 -2.64 5.93
N THR A 148 3.45 -3.66 6.26
CA THR A 148 3.71 -4.59 7.35
C THR A 148 3.75 -6.01 6.76
N PRO A 149 4.31 -7.01 7.47
CA PRO A 149 4.25 -8.40 7.04
C PRO A 149 2.84 -8.92 6.77
N TYR A 150 1.82 -8.28 7.36
CA TYR A 150 0.44 -8.76 7.35
C TYR A 150 -0.47 -8.01 6.38
N CYS A 151 -0.13 -6.75 6.06
CA CYS A 151 -1.05 -5.88 5.34
C CYS A 151 -0.34 -4.68 4.69
N ILE A 152 -0.92 -4.25 3.57
CA ILE A 152 -0.59 -3.04 2.83
C ILE A 152 -1.62 -1.98 3.20
N TYR A 153 -1.15 -0.80 3.62
CA TYR A 153 -1.98 0.34 4.01
C TYR A 153 -1.70 1.53 3.08
N PRO A 154 -2.42 1.65 1.95
CA PRO A 154 -2.32 2.83 1.12
C PRO A 154 -2.65 4.10 1.91
N GLN A 155 -1.80 5.10 1.77
CA GLN A 155 -1.94 6.39 2.46
C GLN A 155 -2.59 7.41 1.52
N PRO A 156 -3.32 8.39 2.06
CA PRO A 156 -3.78 9.52 1.27
C PRO A 156 -2.61 10.19 0.54
N ILE A 157 -2.81 10.50 -0.73
CA ILE A 157 -1.79 11.11 -1.58
C ILE A 157 -1.44 12.50 -1.02
N LYS A 158 -0.13 12.77 -0.90
CA LYS A 158 0.41 14.02 -0.38
C LYS A 158 1.39 14.64 -1.38
N PRO A 159 1.42 15.97 -1.49
CA PRO A 159 2.38 16.64 -2.35
C PRO A 159 3.80 16.32 -1.86
N THR A 160 4.65 15.87 -2.79
CA THR A 160 6.08 15.64 -2.55
C THR A 160 6.90 16.43 -3.58
N ARG A 161 8.13 16.82 -3.24
CA ARG A 161 9.04 17.45 -4.22
C ARG A 161 9.41 16.45 -5.31
N GLY A 162 9.47 16.94 -6.55
CA GLY A 162 10.00 16.18 -7.68
C GLY A 162 11.44 15.74 -7.48
N ASN A 163 11.83 14.65 -8.14
CA ASN A 163 13.23 14.22 -8.21
C ASN A 163 13.63 13.91 -9.67
N ARG A 164 14.90 13.56 -9.90
CA ARG A 164 15.43 13.34 -11.26
C ARG A 164 14.72 12.20 -11.98
N ILE A 165 14.38 11.12 -11.27
CA ILE A 165 13.70 9.95 -11.86
C ILE A 165 12.26 10.30 -12.24
N LEU A 166 11.53 10.96 -11.34
CA LEU A 166 10.10 11.28 -11.52
C LEU A 166 9.87 12.32 -12.63
N ARG A 167 10.91 13.05 -13.03
CA ARG A 167 10.88 13.92 -14.22
C ARG A 167 10.86 13.15 -15.55
N GLN A 168 11.32 11.90 -15.56
CA GLN A 168 11.38 11.04 -16.76
C GLN A 168 10.08 10.25 -16.95
N LYS A 169 8.93 10.93 -16.85
CA LYS A 169 7.61 10.29 -16.90
C LYS A 169 7.31 9.59 -18.23
N GLU A 170 7.86 10.10 -19.32
CA GLU A 170 7.69 9.49 -20.65
C GLU A 170 8.46 8.18 -20.77
N GLN A 171 9.63 8.11 -20.11
CA GLN A 171 10.50 6.93 -20.18
C GLN A 171 10.10 5.85 -19.18
N PHE A 172 9.72 6.24 -17.96
CA PHE A 172 9.50 5.32 -16.83
C PHE A 172 8.06 5.27 -16.32
N GLY A 173 7.17 6.04 -16.95
CA GLY A 173 5.74 6.03 -16.67
C GLY A 173 5.27 7.21 -15.85
N PRO A 174 3.94 7.46 -15.84
CA PRO A 174 3.29 8.41 -14.95
C PRO A 174 3.60 8.18 -13.46
N TYR A 175 3.23 9.14 -12.60
CA TYR A 175 3.58 9.10 -11.17
C TYR A 175 3.00 7.89 -10.43
N GLU A 176 1.88 7.33 -10.89
CA GLU A 176 1.30 6.10 -10.35
C GLU A 176 2.16 4.84 -10.60
N HIS A 177 3.16 4.90 -11.48
CA HIS A 177 4.13 3.81 -11.64
C HIS A 177 5.23 3.84 -10.59
N PHE A 178 5.25 4.84 -9.73
CA PHE A 178 6.17 4.94 -8.61
C PHE A 178 5.41 4.83 -7.30
N CYS A 179 5.98 4.13 -6.33
CA CYS A 179 5.39 4.02 -5.00
C CYS A 179 6.45 4.23 -3.93
N ARG A 180 6.12 5.06 -2.94
CA ARG A 180 6.91 5.20 -1.73
C ARG A 180 6.39 4.24 -0.67
N VAL A 181 7.16 3.19 -0.43
CA VAL A 181 6.83 2.14 0.54
C VAL A 181 7.55 2.45 1.84
N MET A 182 6.84 2.45 2.96
CA MET A 182 7.50 2.53 4.27
C MET A 182 7.14 1.33 5.11
N ILE A 183 8.18 0.66 5.59
CA ILE A 183 8.03 -0.44 6.52
C ILE A 183 7.67 0.16 7.89
N ARG A 184 6.58 -0.36 8.45
CA ARG A 184 6.05 0.05 9.75
C ARG A 184 5.82 -1.17 10.63
N ASP A 185 5.81 -0.92 11.92
CA ASP A 185 5.44 -1.93 12.91
C ASP A 185 3.92 -2.18 12.85
N VAL A 186 3.43 -3.14 13.64
CA VAL A 186 2.01 -3.54 13.68
C VAL A 186 1.10 -2.38 14.12
N ASP A 187 1.62 -1.47 14.95
CA ASP A 187 0.94 -0.24 15.38
C ASP A 187 1.00 0.89 14.34
N LEU A 188 1.52 0.62 13.14
CA LEU A 188 1.81 1.59 12.07
C LEU A 188 2.87 2.64 12.45
N GLY A 189 3.54 2.46 13.58
CA GLY A 189 4.67 3.26 14.03
C GLY A 189 5.96 2.91 13.30
N THR A 190 7.00 3.70 13.56
CA THR A 190 8.33 3.44 12.99
C THR A 190 8.85 2.09 13.45
N ALA A 191 9.15 1.21 12.49
CA ALA A 191 9.66 -0.13 12.77
C ALA A 191 10.97 -0.09 13.58
N ARG A 192 10.92 -0.65 14.79
CA ARG A 192 12.05 -0.71 15.72
C ARG A 192 13.02 -1.83 15.33
N ALA A 193 14.21 -1.83 15.93
CA ALA A 193 15.24 -2.83 15.63
C ALA A 193 14.76 -4.27 15.88
N ALA A 194 14.00 -4.51 16.95
CA ALA A 194 13.43 -5.82 17.27
C ALA A 194 12.49 -6.32 16.15
N PHE A 195 11.54 -5.49 15.72
CA PHE A 195 10.63 -5.82 14.62
C PHE A 195 11.39 -6.19 13.33
N ILE A 196 12.43 -5.43 13.01
CA ILE A 196 13.21 -5.61 11.79
C ILE A 196 14.02 -6.91 11.86
N LYS A 197 14.57 -7.23 13.02
CA LYS A 197 15.28 -8.50 13.25
C LYS A 197 14.32 -9.69 13.12
N THR A 198 13.12 -9.60 13.70
CA THR A 198 12.11 -10.66 13.61
C THR A 198 11.64 -10.88 12.17
N ASN A 199 11.53 -9.82 11.38
CA ASN A 199 11.02 -9.88 10.01
C ASN A 199 12.13 -9.73 8.95
N GLU A 200 13.38 -10.06 9.29
CA GLU A 200 14.54 -9.80 8.43
C GLU A 200 14.43 -10.52 7.08
N GLU A 201 14.00 -11.78 7.08
CA GLU A 201 13.83 -12.58 5.87
C GLU A 201 12.77 -12.00 4.93
N TRP A 202 11.61 -11.60 5.47
CA TRP A 202 10.56 -10.92 4.70
C TRP A 202 11.07 -9.62 4.05
N ILE A 203 11.84 -8.81 4.79
CA ILE A 203 12.44 -7.58 4.26
C ILE A 203 13.49 -7.89 3.18
N LYS A 204 14.32 -8.93 3.39
CA LYS A 204 15.29 -9.39 2.39
C LYS A 204 14.58 -9.84 1.12
N ASN A 205 13.49 -10.58 1.22
CA ASN A 205 12.76 -11.05 0.05
C ASN A 205 12.17 -9.88 -0.77
N LEU A 206 11.61 -8.88 -0.07
CA LEU A 206 11.09 -7.65 -0.68
C LEU A 206 12.16 -6.84 -1.45
N ILE A 207 13.40 -6.80 -0.96
CA ILE A 207 14.45 -5.93 -1.50
C ILE A 207 15.40 -6.68 -2.44
N ILE A 208 15.78 -7.90 -2.07
CA ILE A 208 16.85 -8.70 -2.69
C ILE A 208 16.27 -9.79 -3.57
N ALA A 209 15.28 -10.54 -3.08
CA ALA A 209 14.61 -11.58 -3.88
C ALA A 209 13.64 -10.99 -4.91
N GLU A 210 13.52 -9.66 -4.93
CA GLU A 210 12.66 -8.90 -5.83
C GLU A 210 11.18 -9.31 -5.72
N ASP A 211 10.70 -9.76 -4.56
CA ASP A 211 9.27 -10.07 -4.39
C ASP A 211 8.42 -8.81 -4.64
N PRO A 212 7.46 -8.85 -5.59
CA PRO A 212 6.64 -7.69 -5.89
C PRO A 212 5.61 -7.45 -4.79
N ILE A 213 5.31 -6.19 -4.56
CA ILE A 213 4.15 -5.79 -3.76
C ILE A 213 3.00 -5.39 -4.69
N TYR A 214 1.79 -5.70 -4.26
CA TYR A 214 0.57 -5.49 -5.03
C TYR A 214 -0.15 -4.26 -4.50
N VAL A 215 -0.06 -3.15 -5.22
CA VAL A 215 -0.69 -1.88 -4.84
C VAL A 215 -1.63 -1.45 -5.95
N GLY A 216 -2.89 -1.23 -5.59
CA GLY A 216 -3.97 -1.15 -6.57
C GLY A 216 -3.99 -2.40 -7.45
N ASN A 217 -3.94 -2.19 -8.77
CA ASN A 217 -3.92 -3.25 -9.78
C ASN A 217 -2.52 -3.48 -10.40
N ARG A 218 -1.44 -3.05 -9.73
CA ARG A 218 -0.06 -3.10 -10.26
C ARG A 218 0.90 -3.84 -9.34
N HIS A 219 1.91 -4.45 -9.96
CA HIS A 219 3.06 -5.05 -9.28
C HIS A 219 4.20 -4.05 -9.19
N PHE A 220 4.62 -3.78 -7.98
CA PHE A 220 5.70 -2.85 -7.68
C PHE A 220 6.92 -3.61 -7.20
N TRP A 221 8.06 -3.30 -7.82
CA TRP A 221 9.35 -3.94 -7.58
C TRP A 221 10.29 -2.95 -6.91
N PHE A 222 11.16 -3.45 -6.02
CA PHE A 222 12.11 -2.59 -5.33
C PHE A 222 12.99 -1.83 -6.32
N LEU A 223 13.03 -0.50 -6.20
CA LEU A 223 13.84 0.37 -7.05
C LEU A 223 15.15 0.73 -6.36
N LEU A 224 15.08 1.53 -5.31
CA LEU A 224 16.23 2.08 -4.58
C LEU A 224 15.78 2.77 -3.28
N CYS A 225 16.72 3.02 -2.36
CA CYS A 225 16.56 3.97 -1.27
C CYS A 225 17.84 4.79 -1.06
N SER A 226 17.70 6.02 -0.56
CA SER A 226 18.83 6.80 -0.02
C SER A 226 19.13 6.42 1.43
N ASN A 227 20.26 6.89 1.96
CA ASN A 227 20.62 6.68 3.37
C ASN A 227 19.61 7.29 4.35
N SER A 228 19.05 8.47 4.04
CA SER A 228 18.00 9.08 4.88
C SER A 228 16.71 8.27 4.83
N GLN A 229 16.34 7.77 3.65
CA GLN A 229 15.18 6.92 3.49
C GLN A 229 15.34 5.57 4.19
N LEU A 230 16.55 4.99 4.16
CA LEU A 230 16.85 3.77 4.89
C LEU A 230 16.65 3.94 6.40
N LYS A 231 17.03 5.10 6.97
CA LYS A 231 16.77 5.43 8.39
C LYS A 231 15.26 5.52 8.69
N ASP A 232 14.50 6.13 7.79
CA ASP A 232 13.04 6.26 7.90
C ASP A 232 12.26 4.97 7.55
N ARG A 233 12.99 3.91 7.19
CA ARG A 233 12.46 2.63 6.68
C ARG A 233 11.60 2.82 5.44
N SER A 234 11.98 3.77 4.60
CA SER A 234 11.29 4.16 3.37
C SER A 234 12.09 3.71 2.15
N PHE A 235 11.39 3.25 1.13
CA PHE A 235 11.97 2.71 -0.08
C PHE A 235 11.15 3.16 -1.28
N TRP A 236 11.81 3.34 -2.42
CA TRP A 236 11.13 3.54 -3.69
C TRP A 236 10.91 2.20 -4.37
N PHE A 237 9.71 2.04 -4.90
CA PHE A 237 9.32 0.93 -5.74
C PHE A 237 8.81 1.45 -7.08
N HIS A 238 8.93 0.62 -8.11
CA HIS A 238 8.51 0.93 -9.47
C HIS A 238 7.68 -0.20 -10.07
N ALA A 239 6.58 0.16 -10.70
CA ALA A 239 5.77 -0.74 -11.51
C ALA A 239 6.20 -0.63 -12.98
N PRO A 240 6.53 -1.74 -13.67
CA PRO A 240 7.01 -1.69 -15.05
C PRO A 240 6.13 -0.85 -15.99
N TYR A 241 6.76 -0.11 -16.90
CA TYR A 241 6.08 0.74 -17.89
C TYR A 241 6.75 0.58 -19.24
N LEU A 242 5.99 0.22 -20.29
CA LEU A 242 6.50 0.01 -21.65
C LEU A 242 7.77 -0.89 -21.69
N GLY A 243 7.76 -1.98 -20.90
CA GLY A 243 8.90 -2.90 -20.78
C GLY A 243 10.10 -2.38 -19.97
N ARG A 244 10.06 -1.14 -19.46
CA ARG A 244 11.07 -0.58 -18.56
C ARG A 244 10.78 -1.00 -17.13
N THR A 245 11.74 -1.66 -16.51
CA THR A 245 11.67 -2.17 -15.12
C THR A 245 12.58 -1.37 -14.19
N ALA A 246 12.51 -1.64 -12.88
CA ALA A 246 13.41 -1.06 -11.89
C ALA A 246 14.90 -1.26 -12.25
N VAL A 247 15.28 -2.40 -12.82
CA VAL A 247 16.66 -2.67 -13.30
C VAL A 247 17.06 -1.67 -14.39
N HIS A 248 16.17 -1.36 -15.32
CA HIS A 248 16.44 -0.41 -16.40
C HIS A 248 16.61 1.01 -15.84
N ILE A 249 15.82 1.39 -14.84
CA ILE A 249 15.97 2.67 -14.16
C ILE A 249 17.32 2.73 -13.43
N ARG A 250 17.71 1.68 -12.70
CA ARG A 250 19.02 1.60 -12.02
C ARG A 250 20.19 1.74 -12.99
N ARG A 251 20.12 1.15 -14.18
CA ARG A 251 21.12 1.32 -15.25
C ARG A 251 21.15 2.74 -15.81
N TRP A 252 19.99 3.40 -15.88
CA TRP A 252 19.89 4.78 -16.35
C TRP A 252 20.43 5.81 -15.33
N MET A 253 20.49 5.47 -14.03
CA MET A 253 20.97 6.38 -12.99
C MET A 253 22.43 6.82 -13.18
N GLY A 254 23.25 6.03 -13.89
CA GLY A 254 24.64 6.35 -14.21
C GLY A 254 25.51 5.10 -14.38
N ASP A 255 26.77 5.31 -14.76
CA ASP A 255 27.79 4.27 -14.75
C ASP A 255 28.53 4.26 -13.40
N PHE A 256 28.46 3.13 -12.70
CA PHE A 256 29.11 2.91 -11.40
C PHE A 256 30.11 1.76 -11.44
N SER A 257 30.53 1.31 -12.62
CA SER A 257 31.48 0.21 -12.80
C SER A 257 32.83 0.44 -12.10
N ARG A 258 33.20 1.70 -11.88
CA ARG A 258 34.44 2.11 -11.19
C ARG A 258 34.32 2.16 -9.66
N GLU A 259 33.12 2.03 -9.11
CA GLU A 259 32.93 2.07 -7.66
C GLU A 259 33.18 0.68 -7.04
N THR A 260 34.14 0.59 -6.14
CA THR A 260 34.48 -0.67 -5.45
C THR A 260 33.62 -0.94 -4.23
N CYS A 261 33.01 0.10 -3.65
CA CYS A 261 32.16 0.01 -2.47
C CYS A 261 30.67 0.10 -2.85
N ILE A 262 29.90 -0.94 -2.50
CA ILE A 262 28.45 -1.00 -2.74
C ILE A 262 27.73 0.19 -2.08
N GLY A 263 28.13 0.55 -0.85
CA GLY A 263 27.55 1.69 -0.14
C GLY A 263 27.73 3.02 -0.89
N THR A 264 28.91 3.23 -1.47
CA THR A 264 29.19 4.42 -2.29
C THR A 264 28.40 4.42 -3.59
N CYS A 265 28.30 3.26 -4.25
CA CYS A 265 27.48 3.09 -5.46
C CYS A 265 26.01 3.45 -5.19
N ILE A 266 25.40 2.89 -4.14
CA ILE A 266 24.01 3.18 -3.73
C ILE A 266 23.86 4.67 -3.37
N ALA A 267 24.81 5.25 -2.64
CA ALA A 267 24.75 6.66 -2.26
C ALA A 267 24.75 7.59 -3.48
N ARG A 268 25.55 7.28 -4.51
CA ARG A 268 25.57 8.05 -5.77
C ARG A 268 24.31 7.86 -6.58
N MET A 269 23.81 6.63 -6.71
CA MET A 269 22.51 6.35 -7.34
C MET A 269 21.38 7.15 -6.66
N ALA A 270 21.40 7.20 -5.33
CA ALA A 270 20.38 7.87 -4.53
C ALA A 270 20.33 9.40 -4.73
N LEU A 271 21.38 10.02 -5.30
CA LEU A 271 21.33 11.45 -5.66
C LEU A 271 20.21 11.76 -6.66
N THR A 272 19.82 10.78 -7.47
CA THR A 272 18.69 10.91 -8.41
C THR A 272 17.33 11.02 -7.70
N LEU A 273 17.25 10.60 -6.44
CA LEU A 273 16.05 10.67 -5.60
C LEU A 273 15.92 11.97 -4.81
N THR A 274 16.95 12.82 -4.84
CA THR A 274 16.96 14.10 -4.13
C THR A 274 15.86 15.03 -4.66
N GLY A 275 15.07 15.57 -3.73
CA GLY A 275 14.02 16.53 -4.03
C GLY A 275 14.61 17.83 -4.58
N THR A 276 14.45 18.06 -5.88
CA THR A 276 15.05 19.19 -6.59
C THR A 276 14.04 19.82 -7.53
N THR A 277 14.02 21.15 -7.58
CA THR A 277 13.28 21.90 -8.60
C THR A 277 14.15 22.02 -9.85
N PRO A 278 13.60 21.79 -11.06
CA PRO A 278 14.35 22.08 -12.29
C PRO A 278 14.58 23.59 -12.36
N SER A 279 15.85 24.01 -12.40
CA SER A 279 16.17 25.43 -12.40
C SER A 279 16.09 26.02 -13.81
N ILE A 280 16.60 25.33 -14.83
CA ILE A 280 16.53 25.68 -16.27
C ILE A 280 16.74 24.37 -17.06
N THR A 281 15.99 24.17 -18.15
CA THR A 281 16.17 23.03 -19.09
C THR A 281 16.83 23.50 -20.37
#